data_AF-A0A1Q7ZTJ6-F1
#
_entry.id   AF-A0A1Q7ZTJ6-F1
#
_cell.length_a   1.000
_cell.length_b   1.000
_cell.length_c   1.000
_cell.angle_alpha   90.00
_cell.angle_beta   90.00
_cell.angle_gamma   90.00
#
_symmetry.space_group_name_H-M   'P 1'
#
loop_
_entity.id
_entity.type
_entity.pdbx_description
1 polymer ?
#
loop_
_entity_poly.entity_id
_entity_poly.type
_entity_poly.pdbx_seq_one_letter_code
_entity_poly.pdbx_strand_id
1 'polypeptide(L)'
;MAGPKRGRSLARDDTEPGDRSRNVVSPALGRALLKFRDFVITFATLPLLAVKAWGRCEMLTELQSEILGILFGDGSLSRNRGSVQIAVTGNKHDDREYLIGHVRPMFEQLFAIPLKVLLVKGENTMILYKYSKRVAETLHEWGMPFGRKKLSNLAPEVALHEVSFVRGLFDTDGCVYRKYGPYLQIQFKFASFSLLVYLTECLGKLGLHPTSITSDDTKFRFFLSRQAEIDHFFRIVEPKNPKHLKRFQNASRKQSYRPYKYRSEALERSGPPNLIGQFRKNTLGGAAQGAFQYKAIGYTDLC
;
A
#
# COMPACT_ATOMS: atom_id res chain seq x y z
N MET A 1 29.24 32.11 -48.12
CA MET A 1 28.67 33.32 -48.77
C MET A 1 27.15 33.24 -48.66
N ALA A 2 26.53 34.06 -47.81
CA ALA A 2 25.08 34.17 -47.76
C ALA A 2 24.69 35.57 -47.26
N GLY A 3 23.90 36.24 -48.08
CA GLY A 3 23.26 37.52 -47.85
C GLY A 3 23.16 38.31 -49.16
N PRO A 4 22.20 39.26 -49.32
CA PRO A 4 21.03 39.51 -48.47
C PRO A 4 19.77 40.02 -49.25
N LYS A 5 18.74 40.41 -48.46
CA LYS A 5 17.65 41.41 -48.74
C LYS A 5 16.41 40.91 -49.48
N ARG A 6 15.18 41.44 -49.30
CA ARG A 6 14.48 42.37 -48.35
C ARG A 6 13.00 42.37 -48.82
N GLY A 7 12.02 42.46 -47.91
CA GLY A 7 11.04 43.57 -47.86
C GLY A 7 9.60 43.01 -47.80
N ARG A 8 8.81 43.25 -46.73
CA ARG A 8 7.81 44.34 -46.48
C ARG A 8 6.64 44.32 -47.49
N SER A 9 5.35 44.46 -47.17
CA SER A 9 4.58 45.10 -46.07
C SER A 9 3.07 44.78 -46.26
N LEU A 10 2.27 44.51 -45.22
CA LEU A 10 1.25 45.36 -44.53
C LEU A 10 -0.13 45.60 -45.20
N ALA A 11 -1.15 45.58 -44.32
CA ALA A 11 -2.53 46.16 -44.32
C ALA A 11 -3.63 45.08 -44.29
N ARG A 12 -4.39 44.85 -43.19
CA ARG A 12 -5.43 45.64 -42.46
C ARG A 12 -6.64 46.00 -43.33
N ASP A 13 -7.84 45.54 -42.95
CA ASP A 13 -8.86 46.41 -42.33
C ASP A 13 -10.05 45.64 -41.72
N ASP A 14 -10.67 46.34 -40.76
CA ASP A 14 -11.69 45.95 -39.79
C ASP A 14 -13.13 46.07 -40.33
N THR A 15 -14.13 45.35 -39.75
CA THR A 15 -15.44 45.93 -39.34
C THR A 15 -16.35 44.97 -38.54
N GLU A 16 -16.88 45.49 -37.42
CA GLU A 16 -18.06 45.08 -36.62
C GLU A 16 -18.93 46.37 -36.40
N PRO A 17 -20.09 46.45 -35.67
CA PRO A 17 -21.20 45.53 -35.31
C PRO A 17 -22.63 46.18 -35.41
N GLY A 18 -23.71 45.46 -35.00
CA GLY A 18 -25.10 45.95 -34.71
C GLY A 18 -26.15 44.82 -34.89
N ASP A 19 -27.26 44.61 -34.14
CA ASP A 19 -28.20 45.47 -33.40
C ASP A 19 -29.10 44.63 -32.43
N ARG A 20 -29.80 45.31 -31.51
CA ARG A 20 -30.65 44.88 -30.37
C ARG A 20 -32.12 44.58 -30.75
N SER A 21 -32.80 43.71 -29.99
CA SER A 21 -34.20 43.83 -29.46
C SER A 21 -34.63 42.47 -28.86
N ARG A 22 -35.50 42.28 -27.86
CA ARG A 22 -36.34 43.09 -26.95
C ARG A 22 -36.77 42.15 -25.80
N ASN A 23 -36.98 42.71 -24.61
CA ASN A 23 -37.61 42.08 -23.44
C ASN A 23 -39.12 41.87 -23.64
N VAL A 24 -39.69 40.79 -23.07
CA VAL A 24 -41.09 40.73 -22.58
C VAL A 24 -41.12 39.95 -21.26
N VAL A 25 -41.88 40.48 -20.30
CA VAL A 25 -42.02 40.05 -18.90
C VAL A 25 -43.44 39.50 -18.67
N SER A 26 -43.55 38.29 -18.07
CA SER A 26 -44.55 37.72 -17.11
C SER A 26 -46.08 37.92 -17.30
N PRO A 27 -46.99 37.35 -16.45
CA PRO A 27 -47.00 36.13 -15.61
C PRO A 27 -48.30 35.27 -15.78
N ALA A 28 -48.34 34.03 -15.29
CA ALA A 28 -49.61 33.40 -14.88
C ALA A 28 -49.44 32.30 -13.82
N LEU A 29 -50.03 32.55 -12.64
CA LEU A 29 -50.30 31.62 -11.56
C LEU A 29 -51.21 30.46 -12.03
N GLY A 30 -50.94 29.24 -11.57
CA GLY A 30 -51.81 28.09 -11.85
C GLY A 30 -51.53 26.83 -11.04
N ARG A 31 -51.84 26.88 -9.74
CA ARG A 31 -52.32 25.79 -8.87
C ARG A 31 -51.53 24.47 -8.80
N ALA A 32 -51.05 24.23 -7.58
CA ALA A 32 -50.79 22.92 -7.02
C ALA A 32 -52.00 21.98 -7.15
N LEU A 33 -51.74 20.72 -7.49
CA LEU A 33 -52.58 19.58 -7.13
C LEU A 33 -51.70 18.32 -7.03
N LEU A 34 -51.39 17.98 -5.79
CA LEU A 34 -50.91 16.67 -5.37
C LEU A 34 -51.84 15.58 -5.92
N LYS A 35 -51.28 14.62 -6.66
CA LYS A 35 -51.83 13.26 -6.74
C LYS A 35 -50.70 12.26 -6.54
N PHE A 36 -50.47 11.96 -5.27
CA PHE A 36 -49.86 10.71 -4.83
C PHE A 36 -50.80 9.57 -5.26
N ARG A 37 -50.33 8.68 -6.13
CA ARG A 37 -50.84 7.31 -6.29
C ARG A 37 -49.74 6.45 -6.90
N ASP A 38 -49.16 5.63 -6.02
CA ASP A 38 -48.74 4.25 -6.24
C ASP A 38 -47.95 3.96 -7.53
N PHE A 39 -46.63 4.08 -7.44
CA PHE A 39 -45.72 3.36 -8.31
C PHE A 39 -44.96 2.33 -7.49
N VAL A 40 -45.52 1.12 -7.44
CA VAL A 40 -44.82 -0.08 -6.97
C VAL A 40 -43.68 -0.33 -7.96
N ILE A 41 -42.45 0.01 -7.58
CA ILE A 41 -41.26 -0.35 -8.36
C ILE A 41 -41.01 -1.84 -8.13
N THR A 42 -41.37 -2.64 -9.13
CA THR A 42 -40.95 -4.02 -9.29
C THR A 42 -39.42 -4.08 -9.26
N PHE A 43 -38.85 -4.74 -8.25
CA PHE A 43 -37.43 -5.05 -8.16
C PHE A 43 -37.06 -6.06 -9.26
N ALA A 44 -36.78 -5.57 -10.46
CA ALA A 44 -36.21 -6.38 -11.53
C ALA A 44 -35.21 -5.52 -12.30
N THR A 45 -33.93 -5.87 -12.12
CA THR A 45 -32.80 -5.52 -12.98
C THR A 45 -32.57 -4.03 -13.25
N LEU A 46 -31.80 -3.39 -12.36
CA LEU A 46 -31.05 -2.17 -12.67
C LEU A 46 -29.55 -2.43 -12.43
N PRO A 47 -28.68 -1.84 -13.27
CA PRO A 47 -27.29 -2.25 -13.43
C PRO A 47 -26.43 -1.83 -12.25
N LEU A 48 -25.36 -2.60 -12.02
CA LEU A 48 -24.22 -2.31 -11.17
C LEU A 48 -23.55 -0.98 -11.59
N LEU A 49 -24.11 0.18 -11.24
CA LEU A 49 -23.45 1.48 -11.28
C LEU A 49 -24.30 2.51 -10.53
N ALA A 50 -23.67 3.19 -9.58
CA ALA A 50 -24.15 4.33 -8.79
C ALA A 50 -24.99 4.03 -7.54
N VAL A 51 -24.31 3.54 -6.50
CA VAL A 51 -24.48 4.10 -5.14
C VAL A 51 -23.10 4.63 -4.71
N LYS A 52 -22.79 5.85 -5.16
CA LYS A 52 -21.60 6.61 -4.77
C LYS A 52 -22.07 7.83 -3.98
N ALA A 53 -22.45 7.61 -2.70
CA ALA A 53 -22.54 8.64 -1.65
C ALA A 53 -23.10 8.04 -0.34
N TRP A 54 -22.23 7.43 0.47
CA TRP A 54 -22.17 7.60 1.93
C TRP A 54 -20.83 7.02 2.37
N GLY A 55 -20.04 7.79 3.12
CA GLY A 55 -18.65 7.48 3.47
C GLY A 55 -18.48 6.21 4.30
N ARG A 56 -18.50 5.05 3.63
CA ARG A 56 -17.87 3.83 4.15
C ARG A 56 -16.42 3.86 3.73
N CYS A 57 -15.53 4.01 4.72
CA CYS A 57 -14.15 3.63 4.59
C CYS A 57 -14.16 2.09 4.47
N GLU A 58 -14.41 1.57 3.28
CA GLU A 58 -14.46 0.12 3.06
C GLU A 58 -13.06 -0.43 3.23
N MET A 59 -12.89 -1.24 4.28
CA MET A 59 -11.66 -1.97 4.54
C MET A 59 -11.44 -3.01 3.45
N LEU A 60 -10.20 -3.13 2.97
CA LEU A 60 -9.84 -4.22 2.06
C LEU A 60 -10.03 -5.58 2.71
N THR A 61 -10.59 -6.51 1.95
CA THR A 61 -10.68 -7.93 2.31
C THR A 61 -9.30 -8.54 2.52
N GLU A 62 -9.23 -9.72 3.13
CA GLU A 62 -7.98 -10.45 3.33
C GLU A 62 -7.20 -10.65 2.02
N LEU A 63 -7.88 -11.09 0.97
CA LEU A 63 -7.28 -11.36 -0.35
C LEU A 63 -6.72 -10.08 -1.00
N GLN A 64 -7.46 -8.97 -0.92
CA GLN A 64 -7.01 -7.68 -1.43
C GLN A 64 -5.79 -7.17 -0.67
N SER A 65 -5.82 -7.29 0.66
CA SER A 65 -4.75 -6.87 1.57
C SER A 65 -3.46 -7.66 1.32
N GLU A 66 -3.58 -8.98 1.12
CA GLU A 66 -2.44 -9.84 0.80
C GLU A 66 -1.81 -9.53 -0.56
N ILE A 67 -2.63 -9.33 -1.59
CA ILE A 67 -2.16 -8.90 -2.91
C ILE A 67 -1.44 -7.54 -2.80
N LEU A 68 -1.96 -6.60 -2.02
CA LEU A 68 -1.30 -5.31 -1.83
C LEU A 68 0.06 -5.47 -1.14
N GLY A 69 0.16 -6.31 -0.11
CA GLY A 69 1.42 -6.64 0.56
C GLY A 69 2.46 -7.22 -0.41
N ILE A 70 2.05 -8.19 -1.24
CA ILE A 70 2.91 -8.78 -2.29
C ILE A 70 3.38 -7.71 -3.27
N LEU A 71 2.49 -6.82 -3.67
CA LEU A 71 2.83 -5.77 -4.63
C LEU A 71 3.79 -4.74 -4.03
N PHE A 72 3.65 -4.43 -2.74
CA PHE A 72 4.52 -3.52 -2.02
C PHE A 72 5.94 -4.05 -1.88
N GLY A 73 6.09 -5.37 -1.78
CA GLY A 73 7.38 -6.03 -1.85
C GLY A 73 7.94 -6.14 -3.26
N ASP A 74 7.51 -7.17 -3.98
CA ASP A 74 8.07 -7.58 -5.28
C ASP A 74 7.26 -7.13 -6.50
N GLY A 75 6.16 -6.40 -6.28
CA GLY A 75 5.31 -5.89 -7.35
C GLY A 75 5.76 -4.59 -8.00
N SER A 76 5.22 -4.33 -9.19
CA SER A 76 5.35 -3.05 -9.90
C SER A 76 4.15 -2.76 -10.80
N LEU A 77 3.84 -1.47 -10.98
CA LEU A 77 2.88 -0.96 -11.96
C LEU A 77 3.62 -0.08 -12.97
N SER A 78 3.74 -0.52 -14.22
CA SER A 78 4.48 0.18 -15.27
C SER A 78 3.60 0.58 -16.44
N ARG A 79 3.57 1.87 -16.79
CA ARG A 79 2.77 2.37 -17.93
C ARG A 79 3.41 1.95 -19.25
N ASN A 80 2.62 1.39 -20.16
CA ASN A 80 3.06 1.03 -21.51
C ASN A 80 1.99 1.42 -22.55
N ARG A 81 2.29 2.43 -23.37
CA ARG A 81 1.54 2.86 -24.57
C ARG A 81 0.03 2.53 -24.55
N GLY A 82 -0.73 3.21 -23.68
CA GLY A 82 -2.19 3.07 -23.57
C GLY A 82 -2.69 2.00 -22.58
N SER A 83 -1.79 1.20 -22.01
CA SER A 83 -2.09 0.21 -20.97
C SER A 83 -1.11 0.33 -19.79
N VAL A 84 -1.34 -0.46 -18.75
CA VAL A 84 -0.45 -0.56 -17.60
C VAL A 84 -0.14 -2.03 -17.34
N GLN A 85 1.15 -2.35 -17.28
CA GLN A 85 1.65 -3.64 -16.83
C GLN A 85 1.58 -3.71 -15.30
N ILE A 86 0.92 -4.74 -14.80
CA ILE A 86 1.04 -5.20 -13.43
C ILE A 86 2.03 -6.36 -13.47
N ALA A 87 3.05 -6.33 -12.62
CA ALA A 87 4.03 -7.40 -12.54
C ALA A 87 4.39 -7.73 -11.10
N VAL A 88 4.61 -9.01 -10.82
CA VAL A 88 5.24 -9.52 -9.59
C VAL A 88 6.47 -10.32 -10.02
N THR A 89 7.62 -10.00 -9.45
CA THR A 89 8.91 -10.58 -9.84
C THR A 89 9.45 -11.46 -8.71
N GLY A 90 10.08 -12.58 -9.01
CA GLY A 90 10.74 -13.38 -7.98
C GLY A 90 11.76 -14.34 -8.57
N ASN A 91 12.40 -15.15 -7.72
CA ASN A 91 13.38 -16.13 -8.18
C ASN A 91 12.68 -17.34 -8.81
N LYS A 92 13.10 -17.73 -10.02
CA LYS A 92 12.49 -18.83 -10.80
C LYS A 92 12.68 -20.23 -10.19
N HIS A 93 13.56 -20.36 -9.20
CA HIS A 93 13.81 -21.61 -8.48
C HIS A 93 13.20 -21.55 -7.07
N ASP A 94 13.55 -20.52 -6.30
CA ASP A 94 13.16 -20.45 -4.89
C ASP A 94 11.69 -20.05 -4.69
N ASP A 95 11.16 -19.16 -5.53
CA ASP A 95 9.84 -18.56 -5.35
C ASP A 95 8.81 -19.12 -6.34
N ARG A 96 9.19 -20.03 -7.23
CA ARG A 96 8.31 -20.56 -8.29
C ARG A 96 7.05 -21.20 -7.74
N GLU A 97 7.17 -22.01 -6.70
CA GLU A 97 6.05 -22.70 -6.06
C GLU A 97 5.05 -21.68 -5.49
N TYR A 98 5.55 -20.67 -4.79
CA TYR A 98 4.75 -19.57 -4.25
C TYR A 98 4.09 -18.73 -5.37
N LEU A 99 4.84 -18.31 -6.38
CA LEU A 99 4.33 -17.49 -7.47
C LEU A 99 3.24 -18.23 -8.27
N ILE A 100 3.50 -19.47 -8.69
CA ILE A 100 2.56 -20.24 -9.50
C ILE A 100 1.38 -20.76 -8.68
N GLY A 101 1.65 -21.31 -7.49
CA GLY A 101 0.65 -22.00 -6.68
C GLY A 101 -0.21 -21.09 -5.82
N HIS A 102 0.27 -19.88 -5.51
CA HIS A 102 -0.42 -18.97 -4.60
C HIS A 102 -0.73 -17.61 -5.24
N VAL A 103 0.30 -16.88 -5.70
CA VAL A 103 0.13 -15.52 -6.23
C VAL A 103 -0.76 -15.48 -7.48
N ARG A 104 -0.49 -16.35 -8.46
CA ARG A 104 -1.25 -16.37 -9.72
C ARG A 104 -2.75 -16.68 -9.51
N PRO A 105 -3.14 -17.72 -8.72
CA PRO A 105 -4.55 -17.96 -8.38
C PRO A 105 -5.23 -16.79 -7.67
N MET A 106 -4.54 -16.08 -6.78
CA MET A 106 -5.13 -14.92 -6.08
C MET A 106 -5.55 -13.81 -7.06
N PHE A 107 -4.73 -13.51 -8.07
CA PHE A 107 -5.08 -12.53 -9.11
C PHE A 107 -6.22 -13.01 -10.01
N GLU A 108 -6.28 -14.31 -10.31
CA GLU A 108 -7.41 -14.90 -11.04
C GLU A 108 -8.71 -14.76 -10.24
N GLN A 109 -8.68 -15.11 -8.96
CA GLN A 109 -9.85 -15.05 -8.08
C GLN A 109 -10.35 -13.61 -7.87
N LEU A 110 -9.44 -12.67 -7.60
CA LEU A 110 -9.83 -11.30 -7.24
C LEU A 110 -10.25 -10.46 -8.46
N PHE A 111 -9.57 -10.63 -9.59
CA PHE A 111 -9.72 -9.73 -10.73
C PHE A 111 -10.17 -10.43 -12.02
N ALA A 112 -10.36 -11.75 -12.01
CA ALA A 112 -10.63 -12.57 -13.19
C ALA A 112 -9.59 -12.35 -14.30
N ILE A 113 -8.32 -12.14 -13.91
CA ILE A 113 -7.21 -11.95 -14.85
C ILE A 113 -6.06 -12.93 -14.59
N PRO A 114 -5.83 -13.90 -15.51
CA PRO A 114 -4.75 -14.83 -15.31
C PRO A 114 -3.45 -14.12 -15.65
N LEU A 115 -2.56 -14.02 -14.65
CA LEU A 115 -1.21 -13.52 -14.87
C LEU A 115 -0.46 -14.47 -15.81
N LYS A 116 0.21 -13.89 -16.81
CA LYS A 116 1.13 -14.60 -17.70
C LYS A 116 2.45 -14.83 -16.98
N VAL A 117 3.13 -15.90 -17.34
CA VAL A 117 4.46 -16.24 -16.82
C VAL A 117 5.51 -15.87 -17.86
N LEU A 118 6.54 -15.15 -17.44
CA LEU A 118 7.76 -14.88 -18.21
C LEU A 118 8.97 -15.38 -17.43
N LEU A 119 9.78 -16.24 -18.05
CA LEU A 119 11.08 -16.63 -17.53
C LEU A 119 12.16 -15.82 -18.24
N VAL A 120 12.96 -15.07 -17.50
CA VAL A 120 13.99 -14.21 -18.08
C VAL A 120 15.19 -15.06 -18.50
N LYS A 121 15.60 -14.94 -19.76
CA LYS A 121 16.71 -15.72 -20.32
C LYS A 121 18.04 -15.25 -19.71
N GLY A 122 18.86 -16.20 -19.26
CA GLY A 122 20.16 -15.91 -18.67
C GLY A 122 20.12 -15.44 -17.22
N GLU A 123 18.94 -15.33 -16.60
CA GLU A 123 18.77 -14.90 -15.22
C GLU A 123 17.97 -15.92 -14.41
N ASN A 124 18.03 -15.83 -13.08
CA ASN A 124 17.18 -16.59 -12.18
C ASN A 124 15.86 -15.89 -11.87
N THR A 125 15.38 -15.07 -12.81
CA THR A 125 14.21 -14.21 -12.64
C THR A 125 12.98 -14.81 -13.31
N MET A 126 11.87 -14.82 -12.59
CA MET A 126 10.53 -15.14 -13.08
C MET A 126 9.62 -13.94 -12.84
N ILE A 127 8.79 -13.62 -13.83
CA ILE A 127 7.85 -12.50 -13.76
C ILE A 127 6.44 -13.03 -14.04
N LEU A 128 5.53 -12.81 -13.09
CA LEU A 128 4.10 -12.89 -13.33
C LEU A 128 3.61 -11.52 -13.78
N TYR A 129 2.94 -11.43 -14.93
CA TYR A 129 2.50 -10.14 -15.43
C TYR A 129 1.19 -10.17 -16.20
N LYS A 130 0.52 -9.02 -16.24
CA LYS A 130 -0.65 -8.76 -17.10
C LYS A 130 -0.72 -7.28 -17.45
N TYR A 131 -1.28 -6.99 -18.62
CA TYR A 131 -1.64 -5.62 -18.99
C TYR A 131 -3.13 -5.40 -18.67
N SER A 132 -3.42 -4.46 -17.77
CA SER A 132 -4.79 -4.07 -17.43
C SER A 132 -4.78 -2.69 -16.79
N LYS A 133 -5.31 -1.68 -17.51
CA LYS A 133 -5.45 -0.32 -16.98
C LYS A 133 -6.40 -0.30 -15.78
N ARG A 134 -7.57 -0.93 -15.91
CA ARG A 134 -8.60 -0.99 -14.85
C ARG A 134 -8.04 -1.55 -13.54
N VAL A 135 -7.38 -2.71 -13.59
CA VAL A 135 -6.84 -3.34 -12.37
C VAL A 135 -5.70 -2.51 -11.81
N ALA A 136 -4.83 -1.94 -12.65
CA ALA A 136 -3.74 -1.11 -12.17
C ALA A 136 -4.23 0.20 -11.51
N GLU A 137 -5.32 0.79 -11.99
CA GLU A 137 -5.97 1.95 -11.37
C GLU A 137 -6.56 1.59 -10.01
N THR A 138 -7.27 0.46 -9.89
CA THR A 138 -7.75 -0.03 -8.59
C THR A 138 -6.61 -0.27 -7.59
N LEU A 139 -5.51 -0.90 -8.03
CA LEU A 139 -4.33 -1.10 -7.18
C LEU A 139 -3.68 0.23 -6.77
N HIS A 140 -3.71 1.22 -7.67
CA HIS A 140 -3.20 2.55 -7.38
C HIS A 140 -4.04 3.28 -6.33
N GLU A 141 -5.37 3.16 -6.40
CA GLU A 141 -6.29 3.69 -5.39
C GLU A 141 -6.09 3.05 -4.00
N TRP A 142 -5.51 1.85 -3.92
CA TRP A 142 -5.12 1.24 -2.64
C TRP A 142 -3.76 1.74 -2.11
N GLY A 143 -3.03 2.54 -2.88
CA GLY A 143 -1.74 3.13 -2.51
C GLY A 143 -0.53 2.59 -3.30
N MET A 144 -0.72 1.72 -4.31
CA MET A 144 0.40 1.23 -5.12
C MET A 144 0.83 2.29 -6.15
N PRO A 145 2.08 2.81 -6.14
CA PRO A 145 2.49 3.85 -7.07
C PRO A 145 2.73 3.31 -8.49
N PHE A 146 2.49 4.15 -9.50
CA PHE A 146 2.98 3.90 -10.86
C PHE A 146 4.49 4.21 -10.97
N GLY A 147 5.21 3.35 -11.68
CA GLY A 147 6.63 3.49 -11.93
C GLY A 147 7.49 3.02 -10.75
N ARG A 148 8.62 3.70 -10.53
CA ARG A 148 9.50 3.39 -9.40
C ARG A 148 8.80 3.75 -8.09
N LYS A 149 8.77 2.82 -7.14
CA LYS A 149 8.27 3.05 -5.78
C LYS A 149 9.06 4.21 -5.15
N LYS A 150 8.39 5.32 -4.86
CA LYS A 150 9.00 6.45 -4.17
C LYS A 150 9.25 6.05 -2.72
N LEU A 151 10.51 5.87 -2.36
CA LEU A 151 10.91 5.33 -1.06
C LEU A 151 10.45 6.18 0.12
N SER A 152 10.24 7.49 -0.08
CA SER A 152 9.86 8.41 0.99
C SER A 152 8.43 8.24 1.49
N ASN A 153 7.47 7.79 0.65
CA ASN A 153 6.07 7.65 1.05
C ASN A 153 5.42 6.43 0.40
N LEU A 154 5.68 5.25 0.96
CA LEU A 154 5.06 4.00 0.54
C LEU A 154 4.30 3.41 1.73
N ALA A 155 2.99 3.63 1.76
CA ALA A 155 2.05 3.05 2.72
C ALA A 155 0.69 2.85 2.01
N PRO A 156 -0.14 1.91 2.46
CA PRO A 156 -1.51 1.80 1.96
C PRO A 156 -2.29 3.10 2.15
N GLU A 157 -3.11 3.48 1.17
CA GLU A 157 -3.98 4.67 1.25
C GLU A 157 -5.37 4.35 1.83
N VAL A 158 -5.65 3.07 2.02
CA VAL A 158 -6.95 2.55 2.47
C VAL A 158 -6.79 1.68 3.71
N ALA A 159 -7.86 1.56 4.50
CA ALA A 159 -7.92 0.59 5.58
C ALA A 159 -7.85 -0.84 4.99
N LEU A 160 -7.16 -1.74 5.67
CA LEU A 160 -6.95 -3.10 5.19
C LEU A 160 -6.85 -4.10 6.35
N HIS A 161 -6.88 -5.39 6.03
CA HIS A 161 -6.67 -6.47 6.98
C HIS A 161 -5.18 -6.67 7.27
N GLU A 162 -4.70 -6.21 8.43
CA GLU A 162 -3.26 -6.13 8.73
C GLU A 162 -2.54 -7.47 8.63
N VAL A 163 -3.14 -8.56 9.12
CA VAL A 163 -2.52 -9.90 9.10
C VAL A 163 -2.22 -10.33 7.67
N SER A 164 -3.17 -10.15 6.76
CA SER A 164 -3.03 -10.56 5.36
C SER A 164 -2.05 -9.67 4.60
N PHE A 165 -2.04 -8.36 4.87
CA PHE A 165 -1.04 -7.45 4.31
C PHE A 165 0.38 -7.81 4.79
N VAL A 166 0.56 -8.07 6.08
CA VAL A 166 1.84 -8.52 6.66
C VAL A 166 2.27 -9.85 6.05
N ARG A 167 1.35 -10.79 5.83
CA ARG A 167 1.62 -12.08 5.17
C ARG A 167 2.19 -11.86 3.78
N GLY A 168 1.48 -11.11 2.94
CA GLY A 168 1.90 -10.83 1.57
C GLY A 168 3.28 -10.16 1.49
N LEU A 169 3.53 -9.19 2.39
CA LEU A 169 4.80 -8.47 2.44
C LEU A 169 5.95 -9.32 3.00
N PHE A 170 5.67 -10.19 3.97
CA PHE A 170 6.65 -11.14 4.51
C PHE A 170 7.00 -12.23 3.50
N ASP A 171 6.02 -12.73 2.75
CA ASP A 171 6.25 -13.78 1.77
C ASP A 171 7.14 -13.36 0.60
N THR A 172 7.23 -12.06 0.30
CA THR A 172 8.14 -11.50 -0.71
C THR A 172 9.50 -11.11 -0.11
N ASP A 173 9.51 -10.17 0.84
CA ASP A 173 10.74 -9.50 1.31
C ASP A 173 11.12 -9.88 2.75
N GLY A 174 10.26 -10.61 3.44
CA GLY A 174 10.56 -11.16 4.74
C GLY A 174 11.72 -12.14 4.69
N CYS A 175 12.47 -12.23 5.77
CA CYS A 175 13.56 -13.19 5.89
C CYS A 175 13.53 -13.84 7.27
N VAL A 176 13.60 -15.16 7.29
CA VAL A 176 13.92 -15.93 8.50
C VAL A 176 15.36 -16.39 8.42
N TYR A 177 16.12 -16.20 9.48
CA TYR A 177 17.44 -16.80 9.61
C TYR A 177 17.76 -17.14 11.07
N ARG A 178 18.81 -17.95 11.25
CA ARG A 178 19.32 -18.32 12.56
C ARG A 178 20.28 -17.23 13.02
N LYS A 179 20.01 -16.63 14.19
CA LYS A 179 20.88 -15.59 14.76
C LYS A 179 22.09 -16.21 15.44
N TYR A 180 21.86 -17.15 16.36
CA TYR A 180 22.87 -17.96 17.03
C TYR A 180 22.23 -19.22 17.61
N GLY A 181 22.95 -20.35 17.60
CA GLY A 181 22.45 -21.63 18.14
C GLY A 181 21.03 -21.97 17.63
N PRO A 182 20.06 -22.25 18.54
CA PRO A 182 18.68 -22.56 18.16
C PRO A 182 17.80 -21.33 17.91
N TYR A 183 18.32 -20.11 18.08
CA TYR A 183 17.50 -18.89 18.07
C TYR A 183 17.28 -18.38 16.64
N LEU A 184 16.00 -18.23 16.29
CA LEU A 184 15.57 -17.62 15.05
C LEU A 184 15.47 -16.11 15.17
N GLN A 185 15.51 -15.45 14.02
CA GLN A 185 15.19 -14.05 13.88
C GLN A 185 14.43 -13.85 12.58
N ILE A 186 13.34 -13.09 12.64
CA ILE A 186 12.66 -12.56 11.46
C ILE A 186 13.23 -11.17 11.20
N GLN A 187 13.57 -10.89 9.94
CA GLN A 187 13.99 -9.59 9.47
C GLN A 187 13.03 -9.09 8.40
N PHE A 188 12.72 -7.80 8.48
CA PHE A 188 12.15 -7.02 7.40
C PHE A 188 13.17 -5.98 6.98
N LYS A 189 13.46 -5.88 5.68
CA LYS A 189 14.47 -4.97 5.14
C LYS A 189 13.95 -4.30 3.87
N PHE A 190 13.63 -3.01 3.96
CA PHE A 190 13.08 -2.23 2.84
C PHE A 190 13.87 -0.95 2.62
N ALA A 191 13.85 -0.45 1.39
CA ALA A 191 14.40 0.86 1.08
C ALA A 191 13.47 2.01 1.52
N SER A 192 12.17 1.73 1.72
CA SER A 192 11.20 2.71 2.22
C SER A 192 11.11 2.70 3.73
N PHE A 193 11.39 3.84 4.37
CA PHE A 193 11.24 4.02 5.81
C PHE A 193 9.78 4.07 6.24
N SER A 194 8.93 4.77 5.48
CA SER A 194 7.48 4.89 5.76
C SER A 194 6.79 3.52 5.74
N LEU A 195 7.16 2.63 4.82
CA LEU A 195 6.64 1.27 4.80
C LEU A 195 7.02 0.48 6.05
N LEU A 196 8.26 0.61 6.53
CA LEU A 196 8.68 -0.07 7.76
C LEU A 196 7.99 0.48 9.00
N VAL A 197 7.79 1.80 9.09
CA VAL A 197 7.03 2.40 10.19
C VAL A 197 5.62 1.84 10.22
N TYR A 198 4.92 1.87 9.08
CA TYR A 198 3.59 1.29 8.95
C TYR A 198 3.57 -0.20 9.33
N LEU A 199 4.55 -0.97 8.86
CA LEU A 199 4.68 -2.39 9.20
C LEU A 199 4.91 -2.61 10.70
N THR A 200 5.73 -1.77 11.37
CA THR A 200 5.93 -1.89 12.82
C THR A 200 4.65 -1.59 13.60
N GLU A 201 3.82 -0.65 13.13
CA GLU A 201 2.51 -0.37 13.72
C GLU A 201 1.54 -1.55 13.54
N CYS A 202 1.48 -2.13 12.33
CA CYS A 202 0.71 -3.36 12.08
C CYS A 202 1.14 -4.48 13.03
N LEU A 203 2.44 -4.76 13.15
CA LEU A 203 2.95 -5.79 14.05
C LEU A 203 2.66 -5.48 15.52
N GLY A 204 2.72 -4.20 15.93
CA GLY A 204 2.35 -3.76 17.28
C GLY A 204 0.88 -4.04 17.60
N LYS A 205 -0.03 -3.78 16.66
CA LYS A 205 -1.47 -4.13 16.79
C LYS A 205 -1.68 -5.64 16.93
N LEU A 206 -0.81 -6.46 16.34
CA LEU A 206 -0.83 -7.93 16.47
C LEU A 206 -0.17 -8.42 17.78
N GLY A 207 0.21 -7.52 18.70
CA GLY A 207 0.84 -7.85 19.97
C GLY A 207 2.29 -8.32 19.84
N LEU A 208 2.94 -8.04 18.72
CA LEU A 208 4.34 -8.35 18.47
C LEU A 208 5.21 -7.11 18.75
N HIS A 209 6.47 -7.33 19.11
CA HIS A 209 7.37 -6.24 19.50
C HIS A 209 8.62 -6.21 18.61
N PRO A 210 8.52 -5.59 17.43
CA PRO A 210 9.67 -5.27 16.59
C PRO A 210 10.76 -4.54 17.38
N THR A 211 12.03 -4.79 17.03
CA THR A 211 13.12 -3.91 17.45
C THR A 211 12.96 -2.52 16.82
N SER A 212 13.67 -1.53 17.35
CA SER A 212 13.82 -0.24 16.69
C SER A 212 14.32 -0.42 15.25
N ILE A 213 13.81 0.44 14.36
CA ILE A 213 14.27 0.49 12.96
C ILE A 213 15.70 1.03 12.95
N THR A 214 16.57 0.35 12.20
CA THR A 214 17.96 0.72 11.98
C THR A 214 18.21 0.92 10.49
N SER A 215 19.14 1.81 10.14
CA SER A 215 19.62 1.97 8.76
C SER A 215 20.80 1.05 8.47
N ASP A 216 20.89 0.61 7.22
CA ASP A 216 21.91 -0.28 6.67
C ASP A 216 22.21 0.17 5.23
N ASP A 217 23.24 1.02 5.09
CA ASP A 217 23.62 1.75 3.87
C ASP A 217 22.45 2.45 3.16
N THR A 218 21.78 1.72 2.27
CA THR A 218 20.70 2.19 1.38
C THR A 218 19.31 1.73 1.81
N LYS A 219 19.22 0.94 2.89
CA LYS A 219 17.99 0.30 3.33
C LYS A 219 17.79 0.48 4.82
N PHE A 220 16.58 0.24 5.26
CA PHE A 220 16.17 0.24 6.65
C PHE A 220 15.74 -1.18 7.02
N ARG A 221 15.89 -1.53 8.30
CA ARG A 221 15.53 -2.87 8.79
C ARG A 221 15.13 -2.85 10.25
N PHE A 222 14.26 -3.78 10.62
CA PHE A 222 14.03 -4.18 12.01
C PHE A 222 13.96 -5.70 12.11
N PHE A 223 13.89 -6.20 13.34
CA PHE A 223 13.82 -7.62 13.63
C PHE A 223 12.70 -7.97 14.60
N LEU A 224 12.15 -9.19 14.46
CA LEU A 224 11.49 -9.89 15.56
C LEU A 224 12.45 -10.97 16.07
N SER A 225 12.80 -10.89 17.35
CA SER A 225 13.88 -11.71 17.94
C SER A 225 13.40 -12.59 19.11
N ARG A 226 12.24 -12.28 19.69
CA ARG A 226 11.67 -13.03 20.81
C ARG A 226 11.06 -14.32 20.26
N GLN A 227 11.53 -15.47 20.73
CA GLN A 227 11.18 -16.76 20.10
C GLN A 227 9.68 -17.07 20.14
N ALA A 228 8.99 -16.74 21.23
CA ALA A 228 7.53 -16.91 21.34
C ALA A 228 6.79 -16.01 20.38
N GLU A 229 7.31 -14.81 20.13
CA GLU A 229 6.70 -13.90 19.15
C GLU A 229 6.97 -14.37 17.73
N ILE A 230 8.10 -15.01 17.45
CA ILE A 230 8.34 -15.68 16.17
C ILE A 230 7.33 -16.84 16.00
N ASP A 231 7.09 -17.64 17.03
CA ASP A 231 6.08 -18.71 17.01
C ASP A 231 4.67 -18.17 16.83
N HIS A 232 4.36 -17.08 17.53
CA HIS A 232 3.09 -16.40 17.43
C HIS A 232 2.91 -15.82 16.02
N PHE A 233 3.93 -15.17 15.46
CA PHE A 233 3.94 -14.64 14.10
C PHE A 233 3.61 -15.73 13.08
N PHE A 234 4.31 -16.87 13.11
CA PHE A 234 4.06 -17.96 12.17
C PHE A 234 2.66 -18.57 12.31
N ARG A 235 2.06 -18.50 13.50
CA ARG A 235 0.71 -18.98 13.76
C ARG A 235 -0.37 -18.03 13.25
N ILE A 236 -0.20 -16.72 13.44
CA ILE A 236 -1.23 -15.74 13.07
C ILE A 236 -1.09 -15.27 11.62
N VAL A 237 0.14 -15.05 11.16
CA VAL A 237 0.42 -14.55 9.80
C VAL A 237 0.29 -15.68 8.79
N GLU A 238 0.59 -16.92 9.19
CA GLU A 238 0.56 -18.10 8.32
C GLU A 238 1.21 -17.87 6.94
N PRO A 239 2.53 -17.60 6.89
CA PRO A 239 3.26 -17.39 5.64
C PRO A 239 2.97 -18.50 4.62
N LYS A 240 2.74 -18.13 3.36
CA LYS A 240 2.41 -19.07 2.27
C LYS A 240 3.61 -19.35 1.39
N ASN A 241 4.71 -18.60 1.50
CA ASN A 241 5.95 -18.90 0.76
C ASN A 241 6.67 -20.10 1.41
N PRO A 242 6.80 -21.26 0.71
CA PRO A 242 7.42 -22.46 1.26
C PRO A 242 8.86 -22.27 1.71
N LYS A 243 9.58 -21.31 1.11
CA LYS A 243 10.95 -20.94 1.49
C LYS A 243 11.04 -20.52 2.95
N HIS A 244 10.11 -19.69 3.42
CA HIS A 244 10.10 -19.19 4.80
C HIS A 244 9.66 -20.27 5.78
N LEU A 245 8.68 -21.08 5.38
CA LEU A 245 8.22 -22.23 6.15
C LEU A 245 9.35 -23.24 6.38
N LYS A 246 10.08 -23.60 5.32
CA LYS A 246 11.26 -24.50 5.41
C LYS A 246 12.33 -23.93 6.33
N ARG A 247 12.63 -22.63 6.25
CA ARG A 247 13.62 -21.98 7.13
C ARG A 247 13.19 -21.96 8.59
N PHE A 248 11.90 -21.78 8.86
CA PHE A 248 11.35 -21.84 10.21
C PHE A 248 11.40 -23.27 10.78
N GLN A 249 10.99 -24.26 9.99
CA GLN A 249 10.96 -25.68 10.39
C GLN A 249 12.36 -26.28 10.58
N ASN A 250 13.32 -25.95 9.72
CA ASN A 250 14.68 -26.49 9.77
C ASN A 250 15.51 -25.94 10.94
N ALA A 251 14.98 -24.98 11.70
CA ALA A 251 15.63 -24.52 12.91
C ALA A 251 15.54 -25.61 13.99
N SER A 252 16.66 -26.30 14.24
CA SER A 252 16.80 -27.22 15.37
C SER A 252 16.50 -26.49 16.68
N ARG A 253 15.29 -26.66 17.21
CA ARG A 253 14.80 -26.00 18.42
C ARG A 253 14.87 -26.99 19.57
N LYS A 254 15.61 -26.62 20.63
CA LYS A 254 15.57 -27.40 21.87
C LYS A 254 14.16 -27.27 22.45
N GLN A 255 13.54 -28.41 22.77
CA GLN A 255 12.16 -28.55 23.29
C GLN A 255 11.91 -27.82 24.62
N SER A 256 12.95 -27.24 25.23
CA SER A 256 12.90 -26.47 26.48
C SER A 256 12.30 -25.06 26.35
N TYR A 257 11.67 -24.71 25.22
CA TYR A 257 11.03 -23.41 25.08
C TYR A 257 9.69 -23.38 25.84
N ARG A 258 9.66 -22.68 26.99
CA ARG A 258 8.42 -22.39 27.70
C ARG A 258 7.62 -21.36 26.88
N PRO A 259 6.40 -21.66 26.42
CA PRO A 259 5.58 -20.71 25.68
C PRO A 259 5.34 -19.46 26.54
N TYR A 260 5.47 -18.29 25.91
CA TYR A 260 5.15 -17.01 26.53
C TYR A 260 3.65 -16.99 26.88
N LYS A 261 3.34 -16.88 28.17
CA LYS A 261 1.97 -16.59 28.62
C LYS A 261 1.73 -15.10 28.38
N TYR A 262 0.94 -14.79 27.35
CA TYR A 262 0.48 -13.43 27.10
C TYR A 262 -0.29 -12.93 28.33
N ARG A 263 0.18 -11.84 28.94
CA ARG A 263 -0.46 -11.20 30.09
C ARG A 263 -1.25 -10.00 29.59
N SER A 264 -2.53 -10.21 29.33
CA SER A 264 -3.49 -9.19 28.85
C SER A 264 -3.54 -7.95 29.75
N GLU A 265 -3.22 -8.08 31.04
CA GLU A 265 -3.31 -7.04 32.07
C GLU A 265 -2.31 -5.87 31.91
N ALA A 266 -1.28 -5.99 31.06
CA ALA A 266 -0.24 -4.96 30.93
C ALA A 266 -0.62 -3.83 29.95
N LEU A 267 -1.50 -4.09 28.98
CA LEU A 267 -1.85 -3.11 27.96
C LEU A 267 -2.77 -2.01 28.50
N GLU A 268 -3.57 -2.29 29.53
CA GLU A 268 -4.44 -1.29 30.16
C GLU A 268 -3.70 -0.30 31.06
N ARG A 269 -2.43 -0.56 31.41
CA ARG A 269 -1.63 0.30 32.30
C ARG A 269 -0.58 1.14 31.58
N SER A 270 -0.27 0.82 30.32
CA SER A 270 0.65 1.62 29.51
C SER A 270 -0.14 2.30 28.41
N GLY A 271 -0.35 3.61 28.55
CA GLY A 271 -0.75 4.47 27.43
C GLY A 271 0.24 4.32 26.25
N PRO A 272 -0.12 4.85 25.06
CA PRO A 272 0.67 4.67 23.85
C PRO A 272 2.13 5.11 24.10
N PRO A 273 3.13 4.35 23.62
CA PRO A 273 4.52 4.69 23.81
C PRO A 273 4.79 6.08 23.23
N ASN A 274 5.24 6.99 24.10
CA ASN A 274 5.53 8.37 23.77
C ASN A 274 6.79 8.41 22.88
N LEU A 275 6.61 8.29 21.56
CA LEU A 275 7.66 8.26 20.53
C LEU A 275 8.51 9.56 20.46
N ILE A 276 8.13 10.59 21.22
CA ILE A 276 8.81 11.90 21.25
C ILE A 276 9.89 11.96 22.36
N GLY A 277 9.91 11.02 23.30
CA GLY A 277 10.78 11.09 24.50
C GLY A 277 12.20 10.52 24.37
N GLN A 278 12.52 9.75 23.33
CA GLN A 278 13.82 9.05 23.24
C GLN A 278 14.92 9.84 22.48
N PHE A 279 14.62 11.03 21.97
CA PHE A 279 15.59 11.87 21.24
C PHE A 279 16.45 12.80 22.11
N ARG A 280 16.35 12.74 23.46
CA ARG A 280 17.07 13.66 24.37
C ARG A 280 18.26 13.08 25.14
N LYS A 281 18.67 11.82 24.93
CA LYS A 281 19.80 11.24 25.68
C LYS A 281 21.11 11.01 24.93
N ASN A 282 21.16 11.26 23.61
CA ASN A 282 22.39 11.04 22.82
C ASN A 282 22.93 12.31 22.15
N THR A 283 22.75 13.48 22.77
CA THR A 283 23.32 14.74 22.27
C THR A 283 23.75 15.64 23.43
N LEU A 284 24.73 15.18 24.21
CA LEU A 284 25.63 16.06 24.96
C LEU A 284 27.05 15.75 24.48
N GLY A 285 27.45 16.45 23.44
CA GLY A 285 28.77 16.37 22.83
C GLY A 285 28.77 17.06 21.46
N GLY A 286 29.00 18.37 21.45
CA GLY A 286 29.28 19.12 20.22
C GLY A 286 28.24 20.18 19.88
N ALA A 287 28.65 21.44 20.05
CA ALA A 287 27.90 22.64 19.71
C ALA A 287 27.66 22.81 18.20
N ALA A 288 26.48 23.28 17.81
CA ALA A 288 26.28 24.31 16.80
C ALA A 288 24.79 24.72 16.77
N GLN A 289 24.56 26.02 16.91
CA GLN A 289 23.26 26.67 16.84
C GLN A 289 22.72 26.62 15.40
N GLY A 290 21.44 26.30 15.26
CA GLY A 290 20.71 26.38 13.99
C GLY A 290 19.21 26.28 14.27
N ALA A 291 18.55 27.42 14.44
CA ALA A 291 17.13 27.51 14.73
C ALA A 291 16.29 27.11 13.51
N PHE A 292 15.48 26.06 13.65
CA PHE A 292 14.33 25.79 12.78
C PHE A 292 13.08 25.68 13.65
N GLN A 293 12.25 26.73 13.64
CA GLN A 293 10.93 26.72 14.26
C GLN A 293 9.95 25.97 13.34
N TYR A 294 9.32 24.91 13.86
CA TYR A 294 8.07 24.40 13.32
C TYR A 294 6.92 24.78 14.26
N LYS A 295 5.97 25.56 13.72
CA LYS A 295 4.71 25.91 14.38
C LYS A 295 3.90 24.63 14.64
N ALA A 296 3.59 24.37 15.91
CA ALA A 296 2.60 23.39 16.31
C ALA A 296 1.19 23.91 15.94
N ILE A 297 0.43 23.12 15.19
CA ILE A 297 -1.02 23.30 15.04
C ILE A 297 -1.66 22.45 16.13
N GLY A 298 -2.21 23.13 17.14
CA GLY A 298 -2.96 22.49 18.23
C GLY A 298 -4.35 22.07 17.74
N TYR A 299 -4.72 20.83 18.06
CA TYR A 299 -6.11 20.40 18.12
C TYR A 299 -6.52 20.42 19.60
N THR A 300 -7.33 21.40 19.97
CA THR A 300 -8.08 21.43 21.23
C THR A 300 -9.56 21.34 20.88
N ASP A 301 -10.22 20.42 21.58
CA ASP A 301 -11.61 20.42 22.01
C ASP A 301 -12.73 20.35 20.96
N LEU A 302 -13.42 19.20 20.93
CA LEU A 302 -14.86 19.09 20.70
C LEU A 302 -15.37 17.82 21.42
N CYS A 303 -15.91 18.03 22.63
CA CYS A 303 -17.04 17.25 23.16
C CYS A 303 -18.33 17.91 22.66
#